data_AF-A0A6J6SAG9-F1
#
_entry.id   AF-A0A6J6SAG9-F1
#
_cell.length_a   1.000
_cell.length_b   1.000
_cell.length_c   1.000
_cell.angle_alpha   90.00
_cell.angle_beta   90.00
_cell.angle_gamma   90.00
#
_symmetry.space_group_name_H-M   'P 1'
#
loop_
_entity.id
_entity.type
_entity.pdbx_description
1 polymer ?
#
loop_
_entity_poly.entity_id
_entity_poly.type
_entity_poly.pdbx_seq_one_letter_code
_entity_poly.pdbx_strand_id
1 'polypeptide(L)' 'MSTIERLDIADLVADAFGPRGATTEEILEIARARRAHPRVLAQLTELPVRRFATMRDLWTYLPDVEVPDHEAPRTG' A
#
# COMPACT_ATOMS: atom_id res chain seq x y z
N MET A 1 18.30 -1.79 4.87
CA MET A 1 17.02 -2.18 5.48
C MET A 1 15.96 -1.45 4.68
N SER A 2 15.27 -2.17 3.81
CA SER A 2 14.49 -1.55 2.73
C SER A 2 13.14 -1.10 3.28
N THR A 3 13.07 0.13 3.76
CA THR A 3 11.84 0.84 4.09
C THR A 3 10.96 0.77 2.84
N ILE A 4 9.89 -0.03 2.90
CA ILE A 4 8.90 0.00 1.83
C ILE A 4 8.09 1.26 2.10
N GLU A 5 8.35 2.29 1.31
CA GLU A 5 7.75 3.59 1.52
C GLU A 5 6.27 3.54 1.12
N ARG A 6 5.43 4.18 1.93
CA ARG A 6 3.99 4.27 1.65
C ARG A 6 3.70 4.86 0.27
N LEU A 7 4.59 5.73 -0.22
CA LEU A 7 4.53 6.27 -1.57
C LEU A 7 4.73 5.20 -2.64
N ASP A 8 5.69 4.28 -2.48
CA ASP A 8 5.89 3.18 -3.44
C ASP A 8 4.66 2.28 -3.51
N ILE A 9 4.06 1.92 -2.37
CA ILE A 9 2.83 1.13 -2.37
C ILE A 9 1.68 1.94 -2.97
N ALA A 10 1.59 3.24 -2.66
CA ALA A 10 0.56 4.11 -3.21
C ALA A 10 0.66 4.18 -4.74
N ASP A 11 1.83 4.44 -5.29
CA ASP A 11 2.07 4.51 -6.72
C ASP A 11 1.83 3.14 -7.40
N LEU A 12 2.30 2.07 -6.77
CA LEU A 12 2.08 0.70 -7.21
C LEU A 12 0.59 0.39 -7.38
N VAL A 13 -0.24 0.71 -6.37
CA VAL A 13 -1.68 0.38 -6.36
C VAL A 13 -2.55 1.50 -6.93
N ALA A 14 -2.01 2.67 -7.25
CA ALA A 14 -2.75 3.81 -7.80
C ALA A 14 -3.52 3.44 -9.05
N ASP A 15 -2.91 2.67 -9.94
CA ASP A 15 -3.56 2.16 -11.15
C ASP A 15 -4.76 1.25 -10.86
N ALA A 16 -4.81 0.60 -9.69
CA ALA A 16 -5.95 -0.23 -9.30
C ALA A 16 -7.11 0.64 -8.79
N PHE A 17 -6.83 1.82 -8.23
CA PHE A 17 -7.83 2.73 -7.69
C PHE A 17 -8.46 3.58 -8.79
N GLY A 18 -9.51 3.02 -9.42
CA GLY A 18 -10.37 3.74 -10.35
C GLY A 18 -11.44 4.62 -9.68
N PRO A 19 -12.39 5.18 -10.45
CA PRO A 19 -13.45 6.06 -9.93
C PRO A 19 -14.44 5.38 -8.96
N ARG A 20 -14.37 4.05 -8.84
CA ARG A 20 -15.17 3.25 -7.90
C ARG A 20 -14.34 2.68 -6.74
N GLY A 21 -13.07 3.04 -6.64
CA GLY A 21 -12.10 2.40 -5.75
C GLY A 21 -11.51 1.13 -6.37
N ALA A 22 -10.87 0.31 -5.54
CA ALA A 22 -10.18 -0.91 -5.94
C ALA A 22 -10.63 -2.10 -5.07
N THR A 23 -10.79 -3.27 -5.66
CA THR A 23 -10.99 -4.52 -4.92
C THR A 23 -9.66 -5.13 -4.50
N THR A 24 -9.67 -5.95 -3.45
CA THR A 24 -8.47 -6.70 -3.00
C THR A 24 -7.85 -7.51 -4.14
N GLU A 25 -8.67 -8.10 -5.02
CA GLU A 25 -8.19 -8.85 -6.19
C GLU A 25 -7.49 -7.94 -7.20
N GLU A 26 -8.08 -6.78 -7.55
CA GLU A 26 -7.45 -5.80 -8.44
C GLU A 26 -6.12 -5.28 -7.88
N ILE A 27 -6.08 -5.00 -6.57
CA ILE A 27 -4.86 -4.57 -5.87
C ILE A 27 -3.78 -5.66 -5.93
N LEU A 28 -4.14 -6.92 -5.67
CA LEU A 28 -3.22 -8.06 -5.74
C LEU A 28 -2.75 -8.34 -7.16
N GLU A 29 -3.62 -8.20 -8.16
CA GLU A 29 -3.29 -8.39 -9.57
C GLU A 29 -2.24 -7.38 -10.03
N ILE A 30 -2.46 -6.09 -9.75
CA ILE A 30 -1.50 -5.04 -10.12
C ILE A 30 -0.19 -5.19 -9.34
N ALA A 31 -0.26 -5.50 -8.04
CA ALA A 31 0.94 -5.73 -7.25
C ALA A 31 1.77 -6.91 -7.81
N ARG A 32 1.13 -7.99 -8.27
CA ARG A 32 1.81 -9.11 -8.94
C ARG A 32 2.37 -8.71 -10.30
N ALA A 33 1.58 -8.01 -11.12
CA ALA A 33 1.98 -7.57 -12.46
C ALA A 33 3.21 -6.66 -12.41
N ARG A 34 3.29 -5.78 -11.39
CA ARG A 34 4.40 -4.86 -11.17
C ARG A 34 5.56 -5.46 -10.37
N ARG A 35 5.53 -6.77 -10.10
CA ARG A 35 6.55 -7.49 -9.31
C ARG A 35 6.83 -6.83 -7.96
N ALA A 36 5.76 -6.48 -7.25
CA ALA A 36 5.84 -5.92 -5.91
C ALA A 36 6.65 -6.84 -4.99
N HIS A 37 7.31 -6.23 -4.00
CA HIS A 37 8.13 -6.97 -3.05
C HIS A 37 7.31 -8.08 -2.37
N PRO A 38 7.86 -9.30 -2.19
CA PRO A 38 7.10 -10.43 -1.63
C PRO A 38 6.51 -10.14 -0.24
N ARG A 39 7.15 -9.27 0.55
CA ARG A 39 6.60 -8.78 1.83
C ARG A 39 5.32 -7.95 1.65
N VAL A 40 5.24 -7.12 0.62
CA VAL A 40 4.02 -6.35 0.29
C VAL A 40 2.93 -7.31 -0.17
N LEU A 41 3.26 -8.26 -1.04
CA LEU A 41 2.29 -9.26 -1.49
C LEU A 41 1.72 -10.08 -0.32
N ALA A 42 2.56 -10.47 0.64
CA ALA A 42 2.11 -11.14 1.86
C ALA A 42 1.11 -10.28 2.63
N GLN A 43 1.44 -9.01 2.90
CA GLN A 43 0.52 -8.09 3.60
C GLN A 43 -0.78 -7.84 2.83
N LEU A 44 -0.72 -7.67 1.51
CA LEU A 44 -1.90 -7.50 0.67
C LEU A 44 -2.79 -8.75 0.65
N THR A 45 -2.21 -9.94 0.85
CA THR A 45 -2.96 -11.21 0.91
C THR A 45 -3.72 -11.36 2.23
N GLU A 46 -3.28 -10.69 3.30
CA GLU A 46 -3.98 -10.66 4.60
C GLU A 46 -5.15 -9.67 4.64
N LEU A 47 -5.32 -8.85 3.58
CA LEU A 47 -6.43 -7.91 3.50
C LEU A 47 -7.78 -8.64 3.40
N PRO A 48 -8.84 -8.09 4.01
CA PRO A 48 -10.18 -8.61 3.81
C PRO A 48 -10.56 -8.53 2.33
N VAL A 49 -11.26 -9.55 1.82
CA VAL A 49 -11.78 -9.58 0.45
C VAL A 49 -12.94 -8.59 0.35
N ARG A 50 -12.62 -7.34 0.02
CA ARG A 50 -13.59 -6.24 -0.08
C ARG A 50 -13.17 -5.24 -1.13
N ARG A 51 -14.06 -4.29 -1.39
CA ARG A 51 -13.73 -3.07 -2.13
C ARG A 51 -13.29 -1.99 -1.16
N PHE A 52 -12.13 -1.41 -1.44
CA PHE A 52 -11.60 -0.22 -0.80
C PHE A 52 -12.02 0.99 -1.65
N ALA A 53 -12.84 1.87 -1.09
CA ALA A 53 -13.30 3.06 -1.80
C ALA A 53 -12.16 4.06 -2.06
N THR A 54 -11.17 4.10 -1.16
CA THR A 54 -10.01 5.01 -1.25
C THR A 54 -8.76 4.34 -0.68
N MET A 55 -7.58 4.82 -1.06
CA MET A 55 -6.29 4.38 -0.49
C MET A 55 -6.23 4.55 1.04
N ARG A 56 -6.94 5.53 1.60
CA ARG A 56 -6.99 5.74 3.05
C ARG A 56 -7.67 4.56 3.78
N ASP A 57 -8.67 3.94 3.15
CA ASP A 57 -9.29 2.72 3.67
C ASP A 57 -8.27 1.58 3.68
N LEU A 58 -7.52 1.40 2.58
CA LEU A 58 -6.45 0.41 2.46
C LEU A 58 -5.37 0.58 3.54
N TRP A 59 -4.93 1.81 3.79
CA TRP A 59 -3.92 2.12 4.80
C TRP A 59 -4.33 1.78 6.23
N THR A 60 -5.63 1.70 6.53
CA THR A 60 -6.11 1.27 7.84
C THR A 60 -5.78 -0.20 8.11
N TYR A 61 -5.60 -0.99 7.04
CA TYR A 61 -5.29 -2.41 7.11
C TYR A 61 -3.81 -2.73 6.83
N LEU A 62 -3.00 -1.72 6.47
CA LEU A 62 -1.55 -1.83 6.25
C LEU A 62 -0.77 -0.91 7.21
N PRO A 63 -0.82 -1.16 8.54
CA PRO A 63 -0.13 -0.33 9.53
C PRO A 63 1.39 -0.55 9.59
N ASP A 64 1.92 -1.63 9.00
CA ASP A 64 3.37 -1.97 8.99
C ASP A 64 4.17 -1.15 7.97
N VAL A 65 3.51 -0.31 7.18
CA VAL A 65 4.17 0.59 6.25
C VAL A 65 4.65 1.80 7.04
N GLU A 66 5.95 1.86 7.33
CA GLU A 66 6.58 3.01 7.96
C GLU A 66 6.22 4.26 7.14
N VAL A 67 5.37 5.10 7.72
CA VAL A 67 5.22 6.48 7.27
C VAL A 67 6.56 7.12 7.60
N PRO A 68 7.22 7.84 6.67
CA PRO A 68 8.36 8.65 7.08
C PRO A 68 7.87 9.55 8.21
N ASP A 69 8.34 9.25 9.44
CA ASP A 69 8.34 10.21 10.52
C ASP A 69 9.19 11.34 9.96
N HIS A 70 8.53 12.40 9.50
CA HIS A 70 9.22 13.59 9.04
C HIS A 70 10.19 13.92 10.15
N GLU A 71 11.49 13.72 9.90
CA GLU A 71 12.50 13.94 10.90
C GLU A 71 12.27 15.37 11.40
N ALA A 72 11.85 15.49 12.66
CA ALA A 72 11.85 16.77 13.32
C ALA A 72 13.33 17.20 13.34
N PRO A 73 13.67 18.42 12.94
CA PRO A 73 15.05 18.86 12.96
C PRO A 73 15.53 18.73 14.40
N ARG A 74 16.49 17.83 14.65
CA ARG A 74 17.28 17.89 15.88
C ARG A 74 18.14 19.13 15.74
N THR A 75 17.63 20.25 16.23
CA THR A 75 18.43 21.43 16.52
C THR A 75 19.43 21.03 17.61
N GLY A 76 20.69 20.90 17.22
CA GLY A 76 21.85 20.81 18.08
C GLY A 76 22.76 22.00 17.81
#